data_AF-A0A9D6KM41-F1
#
_entry.id   AF-A0A9D6KM41-F1
#
_cell.length_a   1.000
_cell.length_b   1.000
_cell.length_c   1.000
_cell.angle_alpha   90.00
_cell.angle_beta   90.00
_cell.angle_gamma   90.00
#
_symmetry.space_group_name_H-M   'P 1'
#
loop_
_entity.id
_entity.type
_entity.pdbx_description
1 polymer ?
#
loop_
_entity_poly.entity_id
_entity_poly.type
_entity_poly.pdbx_seq_one_letter_code
_entity_poly.pdbx_strand_id
1 'polypeptide(L)' 'MDNRWTSLALVCPITSHIKGYPFEVGIPHGLPVSGVVLANHAESADWQARAAHFSARAPEHVMAEVTAKLRPLLRM' A
#
# COMPACT_ATOMS: atom_id res chain seq x y z
N MET A 1 10.13 -3.90 -13.47
CA MET A 1 10.78 -4.84 -12.54
C MET A 1 9.73 -5.88 -12.19
N ASP A 2 9.68 -6.93 -13.00
CA ASP A 2 8.62 -7.95 -12.97
C ASP A 2 8.85 -8.95 -11.84
N ASN A 3 7.89 -9.06 -10.92
CA ASN A 3 7.84 -10.05 -9.84
C ASN A 3 7.55 -11.48 -10.34
N ARG A 4 8.07 -11.89 -11.51
CA ARG A 4 7.71 -13.17 -12.14
C ARG A 4 8.44 -14.39 -11.59
N TRP A 5 9.53 -14.17 -10.87
CA TRP A 5 10.40 -15.26 -10.36
C TRP A 5 10.35 -15.41 -8.84
N THR A 6 9.82 -14.42 -8.13
CA THR A 6 9.62 -14.47 -6.68
C THR A 6 8.13 -14.36 -6.39
N SER A 7 7.64 -15.08 -5.38
CA SER A 7 6.29 -14.89 -4.87
C SER A 7 6.16 -13.64 -3.99
N LEU A 8 7.20 -12.79 -3.92
CA LEU A 8 7.31 -11.65 -2.99
C LEU A 8 6.89 -10.33 -3.61
N ALA A 9 5.99 -9.59 -2.99
CA ALA A 9 5.60 -8.25 -3.38
C ALA A 9 5.84 -7.26 -2.23
N LEU A 10 6.24 -6.04 -2.55
CA LEU A 10 6.22 -4.94 -1.59
C LEU A 10 4.77 -4.50 -1.38
N VAL A 11 4.29 -4.59 -0.16
CA VAL A 11 2.90 -4.26 0.20
C VAL A 11 2.86 -3.22 1.31
N CYS A 12 1.87 -2.33 1.26
CA CYS A 12 1.55 -1.41 2.34
C CYS A 12 0.22 -1.82 2.97
N PRO A 13 0.16 -2.04 4.30
CA PRO A 13 -1.07 -2.46 4.96
C PRO A 13 -2.11 -1.34 4.98
N ILE A 14 -3.37 -1.73 4.99
CA ILE A 14 -4.54 -0.85 5.06
C ILE A 14 -5.22 -1.08 6.41
N THR A 15 -5.60 0.01 7.08
CA THR A 15 -6.32 -0.05 8.36
C THR A 15 -7.53 0.89 8.34
N SER A 16 -8.60 0.47 9.02
CA SER A 16 -9.76 1.32 9.30
C SER A 16 -9.52 2.25 10.50
N HIS A 17 -8.49 1.99 11.31
CA HIS A 17 -8.13 2.82 12.45
C HIS A 17 -7.25 3.99 12.02
N ILE A 18 -7.88 5.14 11.82
CA ILE A 18 -7.24 6.40 11.47
C ILE A 18 -6.71 7.07 12.74
N LYS A 19 -5.41 7.35 12.79
CA LYS A 19 -4.78 8.04 13.93
C LYS A 19 -4.30 9.44 13.56
N GLY A 20 -4.33 9.80 12.28
CA GLY A 20 -3.90 11.11 11.79
C GLY A 20 -2.39 11.24 11.66
N TYR A 21 -1.66 10.13 11.57
CA TYR A 21 -0.22 10.17 11.37
C TYR A 21 0.16 10.68 9.97
N PRO A 22 1.30 11.37 9.81
CA PRO A 22 1.70 11.96 8.53
C PRO A 22 1.92 10.92 7.42
N PHE A 23 2.13 9.65 7.78
CA PHE A 23 2.32 8.54 6.83
C PHE A 23 1.03 7.82 6.44
N GLU A 24 -0.13 8.21 6.99
CA GLU A 24 -1.44 7.69 6.59
C GLU A 24 -1.88 8.34 5.28
N VAL A 25 -2.30 7.55 4.30
CA VAL A 25 -2.88 8.03 3.04
C VAL A 25 -4.34 7.61 2.97
N GLY A 26 -5.24 8.57 2.87
CA GLY A 26 -6.68 8.32 2.81
C GLY A 26 -7.08 7.57 1.53
N ILE A 27 -7.87 6.52 1.68
CA ILE A 27 -8.51 5.86 0.54
C ILE A 27 -9.86 6.57 0.29
N PRO A 28 -10.10 7.09 -0.92
CA PRO A 28 -11.35 7.79 -1.22
C PRO A 28 -12.54 6.84 -1.18
N HIS A 29 -13.71 7.40 -0.89
CA HIS A 29 -14.98 6.68 -0.93
C HIS A 29 -15.29 6.19 -2.35
N GLY A 30 -16.05 5.09 -2.45
CA GLY A 30 -16.44 4.48 -3.74
C GLY A 30 -15.55 3.34 -4.21
N LEU A 31 -14.56 2.93 -3.39
CA LEU A 31 -13.76 1.73 -3.61
C LEU A 31 -14.24 0.58 -2.71
N PRO A 32 -14.03 -0.69 -3.10
CA PRO A 32 -14.29 -1.87 -2.27
C PRO A 32 -13.51 -1.89 -0.94
N VAL A 33 -12.45 -1.08 -0.83
CA VAL A 33 -11.58 -0.98 0.33
C VAL A 33 -11.68 0.43 0.90
N SER A 34 -11.78 0.54 2.23
CA SER A 34 -11.90 1.80 2.96
C SER A 34 -10.84 1.92 4.05
N GLY A 35 -10.52 3.15 4.45
CA GLY A 35 -9.58 3.44 5.54
C GLY A 35 -8.36 4.21 5.04
N VAL A 36 -7.20 3.93 5.65
CA VAL A 36 -5.93 4.57 5.32
C VAL A 36 -4.86 3.54 4.98
N VAL A 37 -4.01 3.85 4.00
CA VAL A 37 -2.79 3.11 3.70
C VAL A 37 -1.69 3.59 4.64
N LEU A 38 -1.00 2.66 5.31
CA LEU A 38 0.16 2.98 6.15
C LEU A 38 1.43 2.91 5.31
N ALA A 39 1.81 4.04 4.70
CA ALA A 39 2.95 4.09 3.78
C ALA A 39 4.28 3.73 4.47
N ASN A 40 4.42 3.98 5.77
CA ASN A 40 5.64 3.67 6.53
C ASN A 40 5.74 2.22 7.02
N HIS A 41 4.69 1.41 6.86
CA HIS A 41 4.67 0.00 7.27
C HIS A 41 4.82 -0.93 6.05
N ALA A 42 5.57 -0.50 5.03
CA ALA A 42 5.79 -1.31 3.85
C ALA A 42 6.61 -2.57 4.19
N GLU A 43 6.09 -3.74 3.81
CA GLU A 43 6.73 -5.04 4.03
C GLU A 43 6.86 -5.82 2.72
N SER A 44 7.90 -6.65 2.60
CA SER A 44 8.00 -7.65 1.53
C SER A 44 7.20 -8.87 1.96
N ALA A 45 6.08 -9.14 1.29
CA ALA A 45 5.18 -10.23 1.62
C ALA A 45 5.03 -11.20 0.46
N ASP A 46 4.95 -12.50 0.77
CA ASP A 46 4.60 -13.51 -0.22
C ASP A 46 3.10 -13.41 -0.58
N TRP A 47 2.81 -12.98 -1.80
CA TRP A 47 1.44 -12.79 -2.27
C TRP A 47 0.75 -14.12 -2.63
N GLN A 48 1.51 -15.16 -2.98
CA GLN A 48 0.97 -16.48 -3.27
C GLN A 48 0.59 -17.22 -1.99
N ALA A 49 1.49 -17.22 -0.99
CA ALA A 49 1.24 -17.83 0.31
C ALA A 49 0.09 -17.16 1.07
N ARG A 50 -0.13 -15.85 0.85
CA ARG A 50 -1.27 -15.11 1.40
C ARG A 50 -2.55 -15.20 0.55
N ALA A 51 -2.53 -15.93 -0.57
CA ALA A 51 -3.64 -16.02 -1.51
C ALA A 51 -4.21 -14.63 -1.85
N ALA A 52 -3.33 -13.69 -2.24
CA ALA A 52 -3.74 -12.33 -2.55
C ALA A 52 -4.65 -12.32 -3.79
N HIS A 53 -5.80 -11.64 -3.69
CA HIS A 53 -6.73 -11.45 -4.79
C HIS A 53 -6.82 -9.98 -5.16
N PHE A 54 -6.99 -9.69 -6.45
CA PHE A 54 -7.23 -8.34 -6.91
C PHE A 54 -8.60 -7.86 -6.38
N SER A 55 -8.59 -6.78 -5.59
CA SER A 55 -9.81 -6.17 -5.05
C SER A 55 -10.20 -4.93 -5.85
N ALA A 56 -9.27 -3.99 -6.02
CA ALA A 56 -9.49 -2.75 -6.77
C ALA A 56 -8.16 -2.13 -7.20
N ARG A 57 -8.23 -1.22 -8.16
CA ARG A 57 -7.11 -0.35 -8.52
C ARG A 57 -7.21 0.94 -7.71
N ALA A 58 -6.14 1.27 -6.98
CA ALA A 58 -6.05 2.55 -6.29
C ALA A 58 -6.03 3.71 -7.31
N PRO A 59 -6.72 4.83 -7.03
CA PRO A 59 -6.62 6.04 -7.84
C PRO A 59 -5.18 6.56 -7.89
N GLU A 60 -4.84 7.26 -8.98
CA GLU A 60 -3.48 7.74 -9.22
C GLU A 60 -2.97 8.67 -8.11
N HIS A 61 -3.83 9.55 -7.58
CA HIS A 61 -3.46 10.45 -6.48
C HIS A 61 -3.07 9.69 -5.19
N VAL A 62 -3.76 8.59 -4.87
CA VAL A 62 -3.43 7.74 -3.71
C VAL A 62 -2.05 7.12 -3.90
N MET A 63 -1.80 6.57 -5.09
CA MET A 63 -0.49 5.97 -5.41
C MET A 63 0.64 7.01 -5.39
N ALA A 64 0.38 8.22 -5.89
CA ALA A 64 1.35 9.31 -5.86
C ALA A 64 1.68 9.72 -4.43
N GLU A 65 0.69 9.85 -3.54
CA GLU A 65 0.89 10.21 -2.14
C GLU A 65 1.64 9.12 -1.37
N VAL A 66 1.26 7.84 -1.55
CA VAL A 66 1.97 6.70 -0.95
C VAL A 66 3.44 6.69 -1.39
N THR A 67 3.71 6.88 -2.67
CA THR A 67 5.09 6.90 -3.21
C THR A 67 5.88 8.10 -2.68
N ALA A 68 5.26 9.27 -2.58
CA ALA A 68 5.88 10.47 -2.03
C ALA A 68 6.25 10.30 -0.55
N LYS A 69 5.43 9.59 0.23
CA LYS A 69 5.68 9.30 1.66
C LYS A 69 6.66 8.15 1.88
N LEU A 70 6.75 7.21 0.93
CA LEU A 70 7.75 6.13 0.95
C LEU A 70 9.15 6.61 0.60
N ARG A 71 9.28 7.55 -0.35
CA ARG A 71 10.58 8.01 -0.86
C ARG A 71 11.57 8.48 0.23
N PRO A 72 11.16 9.26 1.25
CA PRO A 72 12.06 9.65 2.35
C PRO A 72 12.56 8.48 3.21
N LEU A 73 11.80 7.38 3.28
CA LEU A 73 12.13 6.21 4.10
C LEU A 73 13.15 5.28 3.42
N LEU A 74 13.22 5.33 2.09
CA LEU A 74 14.06 4.46 1.26
C LEU A 74 15.47 5.00 1.03
N ARG A 75 16.03 5.77 1.99
CA ARG A 75 17.40 6.36 1.96
C ARG A 75 18.32 5.63 0.97
N MET A 76 18.48 6.22 -0.22
CA MET A 76 19.57 5.91 -1.16
C MET A 76 20.60 7.03 -1.02
#